data_AF-A0A5R9NYB8-F1
#
_entry.id   AF-A0A5R9NYB8-F1
#
_cell.length_a   1.000
_cell.length_b   1.000
_cell.length_c   1.000
_cell.angle_alpha   90.00
_cell.angle_beta   90.00
_cell.angle_gamma   90.00
#
_symmetry.space_group_name_H-M   'P 1'
#
loop_
_entity.id
_entity.type
_entity.pdbx_description
1 polymer ?
#
loop_
_entity_poly.entity_id
_entity_poly.type
_entity_poly.pdbx_seq_one_letter_code
_entity_poly.pdbx_strand_id
1 'polypeptide(L)'
;MKPGIQTFLDVSTAHLTPSDVQILQDHKDMQDEGIASLVGTSVIHYHSGHIVSTMSLVGDNPAEIVEDKIAAMKADGFSDEFIALAQYGAAEGGLLLRFDNDAPVLDAFPTFEPGNGLSM
;
A
#
# COMPACT_ATOMS: atom_id res chain seq x y z
N MET A 1 3.97 -21.00 -9.09
CA MET A 1 3.05 -20.70 -7.97
C MET A 1 1.74 -21.47 -8.19
N LYS A 2 1.09 -21.96 -7.13
CA LYS A 2 -0.22 -22.60 -7.24
C LYS A 2 -1.30 -21.52 -7.46
N PRO A 3 -2.31 -21.74 -8.32
CA PRO A 3 -3.45 -20.83 -8.43
C PRO A 3 -4.15 -20.73 -7.07
N GLY A 4 -4.35 -19.52 -6.56
CA GLY A 4 -5.13 -19.25 -5.35
C GLY A 4 -4.36 -18.96 -4.05
N ILE A 5 -3.02 -18.95 -4.06
CA ILE A 5 -2.22 -18.43 -2.94
C ILE A 5 -1.81 -17.00 -3.30
N GLN A 6 -2.42 -16.01 -2.65
CA GLN A 6 -1.99 -14.61 -2.73
C GLN A 6 -0.87 -14.38 -1.71
N THR A 7 0.30 -13.93 -2.17
CA THR A 7 1.43 -13.60 -1.28
C THR A 7 1.20 -12.23 -0.67
N PHE A 8 1.21 -12.16 0.66
CA PHE A 8 1.24 -10.91 1.42
C PHE A 8 2.69 -10.58 1.74
N LEU A 9 3.07 -9.31 1.56
CA LEU A 9 4.28 -8.77 2.14
C LEU A 9 3.88 -7.89 3.33
N ASP A 10 4.25 -8.34 4.52
CA ASP A 10 4.04 -7.60 5.76
C ASP A 10 5.16 -6.58 5.93
N VAL A 11 4.78 -5.32 6.13
CA VAL A 11 5.70 -4.18 6.23
C VAL A 11 5.33 -3.35 7.45
N SER A 12 6.35 -2.88 8.19
CA SER A 12 6.09 -2.02 9.34
C SER A 12 5.37 -0.73 8.93
N THR A 13 4.37 -0.32 9.72
CA THR A 13 3.73 1.00 9.61
C THR A 13 4.70 2.18 9.73
N ALA A 14 5.89 1.95 10.30
CA ALA A 14 6.96 2.93 10.35
C ALA A 14 7.42 3.41 8.96
N HIS A 15 7.06 2.70 7.88
CA HIS A 15 7.41 3.13 6.51
C HIS A 15 6.39 4.08 5.87
N LEU A 16 5.32 4.46 6.57
CA LEU A 16 4.31 5.39 6.06
C LEU A 16 4.61 6.83 6.52
N THR A 17 4.58 7.78 5.59
CA THR A 17 4.57 9.20 5.98
C THR A 17 3.21 9.57 6.58
N PRO A 18 3.11 10.66 7.37
CA PRO A 18 1.81 11.16 7.84
C PRO A 18 0.82 11.47 6.70
N SER A 19 1.33 11.88 5.53
CA SER A 19 0.50 12.13 4.35
C SER A 19 -0.07 10.84 3.77
N ASP A 20 0.75 9.78 3.67
CA ASP A 20 0.30 8.47 3.18
C ASP A 20 -0.80 7.91 4.10
N VAL A 21 -0.63 8.05 5.42
CA VAL A 21 -1.65 7.65 6.40
C VAL A 21 -2.96 8.41 6.19
N GLN A 22 -2.90 9.73 6.00
CA GLN A 22 -4.11 10.54 5.77
C GLN A 22 -4.82 10.12 4.48
N ILE A 23 -4.08 9.92 3.38
CA ILE A 23 -4.67 9.47 2.11
C ILE A 23 -5.32 8.09 2.28
N LEU A 24 -4.66 7.14 2.94
CA LEU A 24 -5.23 5.82 3.20
C LEU A 24 -6.51 5.89 4.05
N GLN A 25 -6.59 6.81 5.02
CA GLN A 25 -7.78 7.06 5.82
C GLN A 25 -8.90 7.72 4.98
N ASP A 26 -8.59 8.70 4.15
CA ASP A 26 -9.59 9.36 3.29
C ASP A 26 -10.23 8.34 2.33
N HIS A 27 -9.42 7.43 1.78
CA HIS A 27 -9.94 6.32 0.97
C HIS A 27 -10.84 5.37 1.75
N LYS A 28 -10.55 5.13 3.04
CA LYS A 28 -11.42 4.35 3.92
C LYS A 28 -12.80 4.98 4.01
N ASP A 29 -12.82 6.27 4.33
CA ASP A 29 -14.04 7.00 4.64
C ASP A 29 -14.91 7.09 3.37
N MET A 30 -14.30 7.34 2.21
CA MET A 30 -14.98 7.29 0.91
C MET A 30 -15.58 5.91 0.60
N GLN A 31 -14.84 4.82 0.87
CA GLN A 31 -15.34 3.46 0.65
C GLN A 31 -16.52 3.12 1.57
N ASP A 32 -16.46 3.54 2.84
CA ASP A 32 -17.55 3.37 3.82
C ASP A 32 -18.81 4.16 3.41
N GLU A 33 -18.64 5.27 2.69
CA GLU A 33 -19.72 6.05 2.05
C GLU A 33 -20.23 5.45 0.73
N GLY A 34 -19.67 4.31 0.28
CA GLY A 34 -20.04 3.66 -0.98
C GLY A 34 -19.48 4.38 -2.23
N ILE A 35 -18.56 5.30 -2.04
CA ILE A 35 -17.84 5.98 -3.12
C ILE A 35 -16.66 5.10 -3.50
N ALA A 36 -16.62 4.67 -4.76
CA ALA A 36 -15.48 3.93 -5.29
C ALA A 36 -14.27 4.88 -5.36
N SER A 37 -13.43 4.87 -4.33
CA SER A 37 -12.20 5.64 -4.31
C SER A 37 -11.06 4.89 -5.02
N LEU A 38 -10.69 5.49 -6.15
CA LEU A 38 -9.46 5.45 -6.93
C LEU A 38 -9.03 4.21 -7.74
N VAL A 39 -8.69 4.55 -8.98
CA VAL A 39 -8.32 3.69 -10.09
C VAL A 39 -6.85 3.29 -9.93
N GLY A 40 -6.60 2.12 -9.37
CA GLY A 40 -5.25 1.53 -9.39
C GLY A 40 -4.70 1.00 -8.08
N THR A 41 -5.41 1.19 -6.96
CA THR A 41 -4.99 0.66 -5.66
C THR A 41 -6.23 0.34 -4.84
N SER A 42 -6.45 -0.94 -4.49
CA SER A 42 -7.55 -1.30 -3.58
C SER A 42 -7.03 -1.29 -2.15
N VAL A 43 -7.49 -0.35 -1.33
CA VAL A 43 -7.18 -0.35 0.09
C VAL A 43 -8.20 -1.25 0.80
N ILE A 44 -7.71 -2.20 1.61
CA ILE A 44 -8.51 -3.07 2.47
C ILE A 44 -8.18 -2.69 3.90
N HIS A 45 -9.20 -2.36 4.69
CA HIS A 45 -9.03 -2.00 6.09
C HIS A 45 -9.25 -3.23 6.98
N TYR A 46 -8.42 -3.40 8.02
CA TYR A 46 -8.59 -4.46 9.01
C TYR A 46 -8.46 -3.92 10.44
N HIS A 47 -8.74 -4.76 11.45
CA HIS A 47 -8.93 -4.35 12.85
C HIS A 47 -7.75 -3.59 13.50
N SER A 48 -6.55 -3.63 12.91
CA SER A 48 -5.37 -2.97 13.46
C SER A 48 -4.44 -2.36 12.40
N GLY A 49 -4.94 -2.07 11.19
CA GLY A 49 -4.10 -1.45 10.17
C GLY A 49 -4.69 -1.38 8.77
N HIS A 50 -3.79 -1.08 7.82
CA HIS A 50 -4.10 -0.85 6.42
C HIS A 50 -3.48 -1.95 5.56
N ILE A 51 -4.28 -2.58 4.70
CA ILE A 51 -3.80 -3.41 3.61
C ILE A 51 -3.93 -2.58 2.33
N VAL A 52 -2.83 -2.41 1.62
CA VAL A 52 -2.81 -1.78 0.31
C VAL A 52 -2.65 -2.91 -0.71
N SER A 53 -3.65 -3.08 -1.56
CA SER A 53 -3.51 -3.98 -2.69
C SER A 53 -2.58 -3.38 -3.73
N THR A 54 -1.43 -4.02 -3.91
CA THR A 54 -0.47 -3.72 -4.98
C THR A 54 -0.76 -4.53 -6.23
N MET A 55 -1.75 -5.43 -6.22
CA MET A 55 -2.14 -6.25 -7.38
C MET A 55 -2.38 -5.43 -8.64
N SER A 56 -2.86 -4.20 -8.48
CA SER A 56 -3.18 -3.30 -9.58
C SER A 56 -2.00 -2.43 -10.04
N LEU A 57 -0.83 -2.54 -9.39
CA LEU A 57 0.41 -1.84 -9.75
C LEU A 57 1.32 -2.68 -10.67
N VAL A 58 1.07 -3.98 -10.71
CA VAL A 58 1.72 -4.93 -11.61
C VAL A 58 0.75 -5.31 -12.72
N GLY A 59 1.22 -5.32 -13.96
CA GLY A 59 0.46 -5.82 -15.10
C GLY A 59 0.22 -7.34 -14.98
N ASP A 60 -0.18 -7.98 -16.07
CA ASP A 60 -0.29 -9.45 -16.13
C ASP A 60 1.05 -10.16 -15.82
N ASN A 61 2.15 -9.41 -15.89
CA ASN A 61 3.48 -9.81 -15.47
C ASN A 61 3.92 -9.03 -14.23
N PRO A 62 4.24 -9.70 -13.10
CA PRO A 62 4.76 -9.05 -11.89
C PRO A 62 6.07 -8.27 -12.08
N ALA A 63 6.82 -8.54 -13.15
CA ALA A 63 8.00 -7.77 -13.52
C ALA A 63 7.69 -6.49 -14.32
N GLU A 64 6.43 -6.30 -14.73
CA GLU A 64 5.97 -5.16 -15.51
C GLU A 64 5.21 -4.18 -14.61
N ILE A 65 5.88 -3.09 -14.28
CA ILE A 65 5.31 -1.96 -13.55
C ILE A 65 4.43 -1.15 -14.50
N VAL A 66 3.19 -0.86 -14.12
CA VAL A 66 2.27 -0.07 -14.95
C VAL A 66 2.48 1.43 -14.69
N GLU A 67 3.16 2.12 -15.61
CA GLU A 67 3.52 3.54 -15.47
C GLU A 67 2.31 4.46 -15.21
N ASP A 68 1.18 4.22 -15.87
CA ASP A 68 -0.06 5.00 -15.67
C ASP A 68 -0.60 4.90 -14.23
N LYS A 69 -0.34 3.79 -13.54
CA LYS A 69 -0.77 3.57 -12.15
C LYS A 69 0.08 4.34 -11.17
N ILE A 70 1.39 4.41 -11.43
CA ILE A 70 2.29 5.27 -10.68
C ILE A 70 1.90 6.74 -10.86
N ALA A 71 1.58 7.13 -12.10
CA ALA A 71 1.12 8.49 -12.37
C ALA A 71 -0.17 8.82 -11.60
N ALA A 72 -1.11 7.86 -11.48
CA ALA A 72 -2.31 8.01 -10.66
C ALA A 72 -1.97 8.15 -9.16
N MET A 73 -1.12 7.29 -8.61
CA MET A 73 -0.70 7.39 -7.20
C MET A 73 -0.04 8.74 -6.88
N LYS A 74 0.77 9.26 -7.80
CA LYS A 74 1.37 10.60 -7.66
C LYS A 74 0.32 11.71 -7.73
N ALA A 75 -0.70 11.56 -8.57
CA ALA A 75 -1.81 12.50 -8.66
C ALA A 75 -2.67 12.50 -7.38
N ASP A 76 -2.79 11.35 -6.72
CA ASP A 76 -3.48 11.19 -5.42
C ASP A 76 -2.66 11.72 -4.24
N GLY A 77 -1.37 12.02 -4.45
CA GLY A 77 -0.49 12.62 -3.45
C GLY A 77 0.28 11.63 -2.59
N PHE A 78 0.35 10.35 -2.96
CA PHE A 78 1.22 9.39 -2.28
C PHE A 78 2.69 9.80 -2.37
N SER A 79 3.44 9.52 -1.31
CA SER A 79 4.88 9.79 -1.26
C SER A 79 5.66 8.92 -2.26
N ASP A 80 6.81 9.43 -2.72
CA ASP A 80 7.70 8.63 -3.57
C ASP A 80 8.20 7.38 -2.81
N GLU A 81 8.33 7.44 -1.49
CA GLU A 81 8.69 6.31 -0.63
C GLU A 81 7.60 5.24 -0.58
N PHE A 82 6.33 5.62 -0.46
CA PHE A 82 5.21 4.70 -0.55
C PHE A 82 5.15 4.01 -1.92
N ILE A 83 5.34 4.77 -3.00
CA ILE A 83 5.36 4.23 -4.37
C ILE A 83 6.51 3.22 -4.51
N ALA A 84 7.70 3.54 -4.00
CA ALA A 84 8.86 2.64 -4.06
C ALA A 84 8.62 1.34 -3.28
N LEU A 85 7.98 1.42 -2.10
CA LEU A 85 7.55 0.24 -1.34
C LEU A 85 6.55 -0.61 -2.11
N ALA A 86 5.57 0.04 -2.74
CA ALA A 86 4.55 -0.61 -3.54
C ALA A 86 5.13 -1.33 -4.75
N GLN A 87 6.11 -0.72 -5.42
CA GLN A 87 6.88 -1.34 -6.51
C GLN A 87 7.72 -2.52 -6.01
N TYR A 88 8.36 -2.39 -4.84
CA TYR A 88 9.14 -3.47 -4.24
C TYR A 88 8.27 -4.67 -3.88
N GLY A 89 7.14 -4.44 -3.20
CA GLY A 89 6.20 -5.50 -2.88
C GLY A 89 5.71 -6.23 -4.12
N ALA A 90 5.44 -5.50 -5.20
CA ALA A 90 5.02 -6.07 -6.46
C ALA A 90 6.12 -6.89 -7.15
N ALA A 91 7.37 -6.41 -7.17
CA ALA A 91 8.53 -7.11 -7.75
C ALA A 91 8.87 -8.42 -7.01
N GLU A 92 8.66 -8.46 -5.69
CA GLU A 92 8.85 -9.67 -4.87
C GLU A 92 7.71 -10.69 -5.03
N GLY A 93 6.76 -10.46 -5.94
CA GLY A 93 5.58 -11.33 -6.15
C GLY A 93 4.53 -11.19 -5.05
N GLY A 94 4.59 -10.10 -4.28
CA GLY A 94 3.59 -9.68 -3.31
C GLY A 94 2.41 -9.03 -4.02
N LEU A 95 1.24 -9.64 -3.84
CA LEU A 95 -0.01 -9.15 -4.40
C LEU A 95 -0.66 -8.11 -3.47
N LEU A 96 -0.32 -8.13 -2.18
CA LEU A 96 -0.88 -7.25 -1.16
C LEU A 96 0.25 -6.79 -0.22
N LEU A 97 0.36 -5.50 0.04
CA LEU A 97 1.18 -4.92 1.11
C LEU A 97 0.32 -4.73 2.35
N ARG A 98 0.70 -5.33 3.47
CA ARG A 98 0.03 -5.09 4.75
C ARG A 98 0.93 -4.26 5.65
N PHE A 99 0.45 -3.08 6.03
CA PHE A 99 1.11 -2.28 7.05
C PHE A 99 0.62 -2.72 8.42
N ASP A 100 1.53 -3.25 9.23
CA ASP A 100 1.28 -3.78 10.58
C ASP A 100 2.35 -3.25 11.54
N ASN A 101 1.98 -2.92 12.77
CA ASN A 101 2.93 -2.39 13.76
C ASN A 101 3.96 -3.44 14.19
N ASP A 102 3.59 -4.72 14.15
CA ASP A 102 4.46 -5.84 14.56
C ASP A 102 5.22 -6.46 13.37
N ALA A 103 5.05 -5.92 12.16
CA ALA A 103 5.77 -6.37 10.97
C ALA A 103 7.24 -5.91 10.97
N PRO A 104 8.13 -6.63 10.28
CA PRO A 104 9.54 -6.25 10.18
C PRO A 104 9.70 -4.90 9.47
N VAL A 105 10.72 -4.16 9.92
CA VAL A 105 11.23 -2.98 9.21
C VAL A 105 12.07 -3.46 8.03
N LEU A 106 11.81 -2.88 6.86
CA LEU A 106 12.61 -3.09 5.66
C LEU A 106 13.77 -2.10 5.64
N ASP A 107 14.99 -2.56 5.95
CA ASP A 107 16.19 -1.71 6.02
C ASP A 107 16.50 -0.96 4.71
N ALA A 108 15.94 -1.41 3.58
CA ALA A 108 16.09 -0.77 2.27
C ALA A 108 15.24 0.51 2.12
N PHE A 109 14.27 0.74 3.01
CA PHE A 109 13.33 1.85 2.95
C PHE A 109 13.43 2.72 4.20
N PRO A 110 13.23 4.05 4.08
CA PRO A 110 13.24 4.92 5.23
C PRO A 110 12.07 4.61 6.17
N THR A 111 12.29 4.85 7.45
CA THR A 111 11.24 4.88 8.46
C THR A 111 10.94 6.32 8.84
N PHE A 112 9.68 6.59 9.09
CA PHE A 112 9.15 7.84 9.58
C PHE A 112 8.72 7.65 11.04
N GLU A 113 8.83 8.71 11.84
CA GLU A 113 8.30 8.70 13.20
C GLU A 113 6.84 8.24 13.16
N PRO A 114 6.40 7.32 14.05
CA PRO A 114 5.03 6.87 14.06
C PRO A 114 4.12 8.09 14.22
N GLY A 115 3.47 8.50 13.13
CA GLY A 115 2.35 9.40 13.23
C GLY A 115 1.33 8.68 14.09
N ASN A 116 0.90 9.26 15.21
CA ASN A 116 -0.15 8.68 16.07
C ASN A 116 -1.47 8.35 15.31
N GLY A 117 -1.56 8.64 14.01
CA GLY A 117 -2.73 8.45 13.14
C GLY A 117 -3.10 6.99 12.83
N LEU A 118 -2.30 5.99 13.22
CA LEU A 118 -2.72 4.58 13.16
C LEU A 118 -3.12 4.01 14.53
N SER A 119 -3.18 4.88 15.55
CA SER A 119 -3.61 4.48 16.88
C SER A 119 -5.14 4.45 16.95
N MET A 120 -5.66 3.22 16.98
CA MET A 120 -7.05 2.78 17.24
C MET A 120 -7.96 2.61 16.02
#